data_AF-A0A8H6ZI93-F1
#
_entry.id   AF-A0A8H6ZI93-F1
#
_cell.length_a   1.000
_cell.length_b   1.000
_cell.length_c   1.000
_cell.angle_alpha   90.00
_cell.angle_beta   90.00
_cell.angle_gamma   90.00
#
_symmetry.space_group_name_H-M   'P 1'
#
loop_
_entity.id
_entity.type
_entity.pdbx_description
1 polymer ?
#
loop_
_entity_poly.entity_id
_entity_poly.type
_entity_poly.pdbx_seq_one_letter_code
_entity_poly.pdbx_strand_id
1 'polypeptide(L)'
;MTEGEALTEGYGHAKKKHGQSWLQLKKRFRREALWGSSLYFCAEVIVKDIFESPVRLSLNKSFNRGQDIYEHMERFTTSNPYEAAFGYSRAIRRGPHVFVSGTTSIDPTTGAVLFPDSAYLQTQQIFKEIIRALEGLGTSKDDVVRLRIFVTEQRDAGEVGRAMKEAFGDVGPAATMIVGAQFVRAEMKVEIEADAITL
;
A
#
# COMPACT_ATOMS: atom_id res chain seq x y z
N MET A 1 -29.71 -14.47 -19.33
CA MET A 1 -28.47 -14.02 -19.98
C MET A 1 -27.33 -14.81 -19.36
N THR A 2 -26.81 -15.76 -20.11
CA THR A 2 -25.74 -16.68 -19.67
C THR A 2 -24.39 -16.16 -20.13
N GLU A 3 -23.32 -16.46 -19.39
CA GLU A 3 -21.93 -15.97 -19.53
C GLU A 3 -21.30 -16.02 -20.94
N GLY A 4 -21.95 -16.66 -21.92
CA GLY A 4 -21.48 -16.76 -23.31
C GLY A 4 -21.66 -15.51 -24.17
N GLU A 5 -22.60 -14.61 -23.86
CA GLU A 5 -22.90 -13.46 -24.74
C GLU A 5 -21.97 -12.26 -24.48
N ALA A 6 -21.52 -12.06 -23.23
CA ALA A 6 -20.60 -10.97 -22.86
C ALA A 6 -19.19 -11.11 -23.46
N LEU A 7 -18.80 -12.34 -23.85
CA LEU A 7 -17.50 -12.60 -24.48
C LEU A 7 -17.46 -12.19 -25.96
N THR A 8 -18.60 -11.93 -26.60
CA THR A 8 -18.65 -11.56 -28.02
C THR A 8 -18.52 -10.05 -28.26
N GLU A 9 -18.95 -9.20 -27.33
CA GLU A 9 -18.80 -7.74 -27.46
C GLU A 9 -17.36 -7.25 -27.22
N GLY A 10 -16.61 -7.90 -26.33
CA GLY A 10 -15.20 -7.57 -26.07
C GLY A 10 -14.25 -7.92 -27.22
N TYR A 11 -14.63 -8.82 -28.14
CA TYR A 11 -13.79 -9.25 -29.26
C TYR A 11 -13.90 -8.35 -30.51
N GLY A 12 -14.87 -7.44 -30.55
CA GLY A 12 -15.08 -6.53 -31.69
C GLY A 12 -14.00 -5.45 -31.87
N HIS A 13 -13.19 -5.18 -30.83
CA HIS A 13 -12.21 -4.08 -30.84
C HIS A 13 -10.76 -4.48 -31.18
N ALA A 14 -10.47 -5.77 -31.32
CA ALA A 14 -9.16 -6.23 -31.79
C ALA A 14 -9.08 -6.26 -33.33
N LYS A 15 -9.44 -5.16 -33.99
CA LYS A 15 -9.27 -4.99 -35.44
C LYS A 15 -8.09 -4.06 -35.73
N LYS A 16 -7.17 -4.57 -36.55
CA LYS A 16 -6.07 -3.88 -37.27
C LYS A 16 -4.70 -3.77 -36.58
N LYS A 17 -4.07 -4.89 -36.19
CA LYS A 17 -2.59 -4.85 -36.04
C LYS A 17 -1.77 -5.83 -36.86
N HIS A 18 -2.36 -6.89 -37.41
CA HIS A 18 -1.66 -7.74 -38.37
C HIS A 18 -2.58 -8.06 -39.53
N GLY A 19 -2.24 -7.56 -40.71
CA GLY A 19 -3.06 -7.55 -41.93
C GLY A 19 -3.28 -8.93 -42.56
N GLN A 20 -3.82 -9.89 -41.81
CA GLN A 20 -4.37 -11.11 -42.38
C GLN A 20 -5.87 -11.20 -42.10
N SER A 21 -6.63 -11.33 -43.18
CA SER A 21 -8.07 -11.50 -43.14
C SER A 21 -8.43 -12.87 -42.54
N TRP A 22 -9.37 -12.90 -41.59
CA TRP A 22 -9.94 -14.12 -41.01
C TRP A 22 -10.46 -15.13 -42.06
N LEU A 23 -10.82 -14.65 -43.27
CA LEU A 23 -11.19 -15.52 -44.40
C LEU A 23 -10.00 -16.35 -44.93
N GLN A 24 -8.76 -15.87 -44.81
CA GLN A 24 -7.57 -16.62 -45.25
C GLN A 24 -7.20 -17.74 -44.26
N LEU A 25 -7.36 -17.50 -42.96
CA LEU A 25 -7.19 -18.53 -41.93
C LEU A 25 -8.21 -19.66 -42.08
N LYS A 26 -9.49 -19.34 -42.33
CA LYS A 26 -10.53 -20.35 -42.60
C LYS A 26 -10.29 -21.18 -43.87
N LYS A 27 -9.70 -20.58 -44.92
CA LYS A 27 -9.35 -21.31 -46.16
C LYS A 27 -8.17 -22.25 -45.97
N ARG A 28 -7.19 -21.90 -45.11
CA ARG A 28 -6.04 -22.76 -44.80
C ARG A 28 -6.46 -24.01 -44.02
N PHE A 29 -7.40 -23.88 -43.08
CA PHE A 29 -7.93 -25.01 -42.31
C PHE A 29 -8.86 -25.95 -43.10
N ARG A 30 -9.41 -25.53 -44.24
CA ARG A 30 -10.31 -26.38 -45.06
C ARG A 30 -9.57 -27.35 -46.01
N ARG A 31 -8.24 -27.31 -46.09
CA ARG A 31 -7.46 -28.16 -47.02
C ARG A 31 -6.75 -29.36 -46.37
N GLU A 32 -6.70 -29.45 -45.05
CA GLU A 32 -5.97 -30.51 -44.33
C GLU A 32 -6.85 -31.56 -43.64
N ALA A 33 -8.15 -31.64 -44.01
CA ALA A 33 -9.09 -32.61 -43.45
C ALA A 33 -9.42 -33.75 -44.43
N LEU A 34 -8.42 -34.24 -45.16
CA LEU A 34 -8.50 -35.49 -45.90
C LEU A 34 -7.21 -36.26 -45.59
N TRP A 35 -7.36 -37.56 -45.31
CA TRP A 35 -6.36 -38.51 -44.80
C TRP A 35 -6.33 -38.59 -43.26
N GLY A 36 -6.85 -39.73 -42.80
CA GLY A 36 -7.01 -40.07 -41.40
C GLY A 36 -5.68 -40.34 -40.69
N SER A 37 -5.82 -40.61 -39.40
CA SER A 37 -4.75 -40.94 -38.44
C SER A 37 -3.75 -39.83 -38.13
N SER A 38 -4.16 -38.80 -37.39
CA SER A 38 -3.29 -38.16 -36.38
C SER A 38 -4.08 -37.23 -35.43
N LEU A 39 -4.88 -37.82 -34.53
CA LEU A 39 -5.50 -37.05 -33.44
C LEU A 39 -4.53 -36.77 -32.27
N TYR A 40 -3.33 -37.36 -32.29
CA TYR A 40 -2.32 -37.16 -31.25
C TYR A 40 -1.33 -36.02 -31.56
N PHE A 41 -1.20 -35.59 -32.82
CA PHE A 41 -0.25 -34.51 -33.15
C PHE A 41 -0.88 -33.10 -33.05
N CYS A 42 -2.20 -32.96 -33.17
CA CYS A 42 -2.87 -31.65 -33.01
C CYS A 42 -3.00 -31.21 -31.55
N ALA A 43 -3.11 -32.14 -30.59
CA ALA A 43 -3.20 -31.78 -29.18
C ALA A 43 -1.85 -31.27 -28.63
N GLU A 44 -0.72 -31.81 -29.07
CA GLU A 44 0.60 -31.32 -28.64
C GLU A 44 0.94 -29.92 -29.16
N VAL A 45 0.56 -29.58 -30.39
CA VAL A 45 0.82 -28.25 -30.95
C VAL A 45 -0.08 -27.20 -30.28
N ILE A 46 -1.35 -27.52 -30.01
CA ILE A 46 -2.27 -26.59 -29.33
C ILE A 46 -1.88 -26.40 -27.85
N VAL A 47 -1.46 -27.45 -27.15
CA VAL A 47 -1.01 -27.33 -25.75
C VAL A 47 0.32 -26.59 -25.65
N LYS A 48 1.29 -26.83 -26.55
CA LYS A 48 2.57 -26.10 -26.58
C LYS A 48 2.39 -24.63 -26.97
N ASP A 49 1.58 -24.33 -27.99
CA ASP A 49 1.31 -22.94 -28.39
C ASP A 49 0.56 -22.17 -27.30
N ILE A 50 -0.34 -22.82 -26.55
CA ILE A 50 -1.03 -22.19 -25.40
C ILE A 50 -0.06 -22.00 -24.22
N PHE A 51 0.81 -22.98 -23.94
CA PHE A 51 1.77 -22.91 -22.83
C PHE A 51 2.89 -21.89 -23.07
N GLU A 52 3.35 -21.74 -24.30
CA GLU A 52 4.45 -20.84 -24.71
C GLU A 52 3.96 -19.52 -25.33
N SER A 53 2.63 -19.28 -25.38
CA SER A 53 2.09 -18.07 -25.98
C SER A 53 2.62 -16.79 -25.30
N PRO A 54 2.98 -15.75 -26.07
CA PRO A 54 3.32 -14.44 -25.52
C PRO A 54 2.18 -13.81 -24.70
N VAL A 55 0.94 -14.25 -24.93
CA VAL A 55 -0.24 -13.84 -24.15
C VAL A 55 -0.16 -14.37 -22.72
N ARG A 56 0.25 -15.62 -22.50
CA ARG A 56 0.45 -16.17 -21.15
C ARG A 56 1.66 -15.55 -20.44
N LEU A 57 2.76 -15.30 -21.14
CA LEU A 57 3.90 -14.55 -20.59
C LEU A 57 3.51 -13.12 -20.20
N SER A 58 2.66 -12.46 -21.00
CA SER A 58 2.07 -11.15 -20.68
C SER A 58 1.12 -11.21 -19.48
N LEU A 59 0.25 -12.23 -19.41
CA LEU A 59 -0.66 -12.45 -18.29
C LEU A 59 0.10 -12.80 -17.01
N ASN A 60 1.12 -13.65 -17.04
CA ASN A 60 1.99 -13.94 -15.90
C ASN A 60 2.80 -12.70 -15.48
N LYS A 61 3.29 -11.87 -16.40
CA LYS A 61 3.91 -10.58 -16.07
C LYS A 61 2.91 -9.57 -15.47
N SER A 62 1.64 -9.67 -15.83
CA SER A 62 0.60 -8.78 -15.31
C SER A 62 0.04 -9.27 -13.97
N PHE A 63 0.01 -10.59 -13.76
CA PHE A 63 -0.31 -11.25 -12.50
C PHE A 63 0.83 -11.10 -11.48
N ASN A 64 2.08 -11.30 -11.89
CA ASN A 64 3.26 -11.07 -11.05
C ASN A 64 3.45 -9.58 -10.72
N ARG A 65 3.05 -8.65 -11.60
CA ARG A 65 3.07 -7.20 -11.28
C ARG A 65 2.19 -6.83 -10.09
N GLY A 66 1.11 -7.57 -9.83
CA GLY A 66 0.28 -7.40 -8.64
C GLY A 66 0.89 -8.01 -7.37
N GLN A 67 1.83 -8.96 -7.49
CA GLN A 67 2.57 -9.54 -6.37
C GLN A 67 3.84 -8.75 -6.03
N ASP A 68 4.52 -8.19 -7.04
CA ASP A 68 5.77 -7.41 -6.92
C ASP A 68 5.64 -6.21 -5.95
N ILE A 69 4.47 -5.53 -5.94
CA ILE A 69 4.25 -4.36 -5.07
C ILE A 69 4.29 -4.69 -3.58
N TYR A 70 4.12 -5.95 -3.19
CA TYR A 70 4.23 -6.41 -1.80
C TYR A 70 5.58 -7.02 -1.45
N GLU A 71 6.48 -7.18 -2.42
CA GLU A 71 7.81 -7.73 -2.20
C GLU A 71 8.82 -6.65 -1.77
N HIS A 72 8.66 -5.41 -2.26
CA HIS A 72 9.54 -4.31 -1.91
C HIS A 72 9.07 -3.53 -0.67
N MET A 73 9.93 -3.44 0.35
CA MET A 73 9.68 -2.68 1.57
C MET A 73 10.58 -1.44 1.61
N GLU A 74 9.96 -0.27 1.70
CA GLU A 74 10.66 1.00 1.89
C GLU A 74 10.60 1.41 3.36
N ARG A 75 11.66 2.05 3.85
CA ARG A 75 11.80 2.48 5.24
C ARG A 75 12.15 3.95 5.29
N PHE A 76 11.50 4.66 6.19
CA PHE A 76 11.89 5.98 6.62
C PHE A 76 12.44 5.88 8.04
N THR A 77 13.66 6.35 8.23
CA THR A 77 14.35 6.37 9.53
C THR A 77 14.81 7.78 9.86
N THR A 78 15.00 8.05 11.15
CA THR A 78 15.47 9.34 11.65
C THR A 78 16.76 9.18 12.46
N SER A 79 17.29 10.29 12.96
CA SER A 79 18.40 10.26 13.92
C SER A 79 17.94 9.99 15.36
N ASN A 80 16.66 9.69 15.59
CA ASN A 80 16.16 9.33 16.91
C ASN A 80 16.96 8.14 17.47
N PRO A 81 17.65 8.28 18.62
CA PRO A 81 18.52 7.25 19.16
C PRO A 81 17.80 5.91 19.43
N TYR A 82 16.49 5.95 19.71
CA TYR A 82 15.71 4.73 19.95
C TYR A 82 15.57 3.85 18.71
N GLU A 83 15.56 4.41 17.50
CA GLU A 83 15.43 3.63 16.25
C GLU A 83 16.62 2.69 16.08
N ALA A 84 17.84 3.21 16.29
CA ALA A 84 19.06 2.40 16.26
C ALA A 84 19.17 1.45 17.46
N ALA A 85 18.81 1.91 18.66
CA ALA A 85 18.96 1.13 19.89
C ALA A 85 17.98 -0.06 19.96
N PHE A 86 16.75 0.10 19.48
CA PHE A 86 15.69 -0.91 19.57
C PHE A 86 15.40 -1.62 18.24
N GLY A 87 15.95 -1.14 17.12
CA GLY A 87 15.88 -1.81 15.82
C GLY A 87 14.56 -1.64 15.08
N TYR A 88 13.91 -0.48 15.22
CA TYR A 88 12.69 -0.13 14.49
C TYR A 88 12.92 1.04 13.53
N SER A 89 12.05 1.20 12.54
CA SER A 89 12.04 2.36 11.64
C SER A 89 10.93 3.32 12.03
N ARG A 90 11.13 4.63 11.84
CA ARG A 90 10.07 5.63 12.05
C ARG A 90 8.79 5.30 11.28
N ALA A 91 8.93 4.93 10.01
CA ALA A 91 7.84 4.42 9.21
C ALA A 91 8.32 3.38 8.20
N ILE A 92 7.41 2.50 7.80
CA ILE A 92 7.63 1.54 6.72
C ILE A 92 6.50 1.63 5.71
N ARG A 93 6.83 1.43 4.44
CA ARG A 93 5.85 1.26 3.36
C ARG A 93 5.98 -0.14 2.76
N ARG A 94 4.84 -0.78 2.55
CA ARG A 94 4.72 -2.05 1.83
C ARG A 94 3.50 -2.00 0.92
N GLY A 95 3.75 -1.93 -0.39
CA GLY A 95 2.69 -1.66 -1.37
C GLY A 95 1.96 -0.34 -1.06
N PRO A 96 0.62 -0.35 -0.95
CA PRO A 96 -0.16 0.84 -0.63
C PRO A 96 -0.17 1.17 0.87
N HIS A 97 0.32 0.30 1.74
CA HIS A 97 0.22 0.50 3.18
C HIS A 97 1.46 1.20 3.73
N VAL A 98 1.23 2.23 4.54
CA VAL A 98 2.27 2.91 5.31
C VAL A 98 1.93 2.82 6.79
N PHE A 99 2.90 2.39 7.58
CA PHE A 99 2.77 2.22 9.03
C PHE A 99 3.80 3.10 9.71
N VAL A 100 3.33 4.02 10.56
CA VAL A 100 4.18 4.92 11.34
C VAL A 100 4.24 4.41 12.77
N SER A 101 5.46 4.20 13.26
CA SER A 101 5.72 3.72 14.61
C SER A 101 5.22 4.70 15.68
N GLY A 102 5.03 4.19 16.89
CA GLY A 102 4.75 5.01 18.07
C GLY A 102 5.70 6.21 18.15
N THR A 103 5.10 7.40 18.14
CA THR A 103 5.81 8.67 18.03
C THR A 103 5.51 9.53 19.24
N THR A 104 6.58 9.94 19.91
CA THR A 104 6.59 10.89 21.04
C THR A 104 7.35 12.16 20.65
N SER A 105 7.26 13.20 21.49
CA SER A 105 7.89 14.50 21.24
C SER A 105 9.37 14.51 21.63
N ILE A 106 10.19 13.66 21.03
CA ILE A 106 11.65 13.62 21.30
C ILE A 106 12.42 14.51 20.32
N ASP A 107 13.37 15.27 20.84
CA ASP A 107 14.41 15.91 20.04
C ASP A 107 15.36 14.84 19.48
N PRO A 108 15.45 14.67 18.14
CA PRO A 108 16.19 13.57 17.54
C PRO A 108 17.72 13.77 17.57
N THR A 109 18.22 14.91 18.06
CA THR A 109 19.65 15.18 18.25
C THR A 109 20.07 14.94 19.69
N THR A 110 19.29 15.43 20.65
CA THR A 110 19.63 15.36 22.08
C THR A 110 18.97 14.18 22.80
N GLY A 111 17.92 13.60 22.24
CA GLY A 111 17.09 12.58 22.89
C GLY A 111 16.21 13.14 24.03
N ALA A 112 16.17 14.45 24.23
CA ALA A 112 15.34 15.08 25.26
C ALA A 112 13.84 15.06 24.88
N VAL A 113 12.96 14.96 25.88
CA VAL A 113 11.53 15.15 25.66
C VAL A 113 11.24 16.65 25.53
N LEU A 114 10.67 17.04 24.40
CA LEU A 114 10.21 18.38 24.12
C LEU A 114 8.85 18.62 24.78
N PHE A 115 8.66 19.82 25.31
CA PHE A 115 7.41 20.29 25.93
C PHE A 115 6.90 19.40 27.08
N PRO A 116 7.71 19.14 28.13
CA PRO A 116 7.35 18.21 29.21
C PRO A 116 6.03 18.57 29.92
N ASP A 117 5.67 19.84 29.95
CA ASP A 117 4.49 20.35 30.66
C ASP A 117 3.24 20.51 29.80
N SER A 118 3.28 20.18 28.50
CA SER A 118 2.17 20.47 27.57
C SER A 118 1.86 19.31 26.63
N ALA A 119 0.80 18.56 26.94
CA ALA A 119 0.30 17.50 26.06
C ALA A 119 -0.09 18.04 24.67
N TYR A 120 -0.63 19.26 24.57
CA TYR A 120 -0.92 19.91 23.30
C TYR A 120 0.33 20.12 22.43
N LEU A 121 1.38 20.74 22.99
CA LEU A 121 2.62 20.99 22.23
C LEU A 121 3.36 19.69 21.90
N GLN A 122 3.34 18.70 22.80
CA GLN A 122 3.84 17.36 22.49
C GLN A 122 3.09 16.77 21.30
N THR A 123 1.75 16.82 21.32
CA THR A 123 0.90 16.29 20.24
C THR A 123 1.16 16.99 18.91
N GLN A 124 1.30 18.32 18.90
CA GLN A 124 1.65 19.05 17.68
C GLN A 124 3.02 18.62 17.13
N GLN A 125 4.00 18.41 18.01
CA GLN A 125 5.32 17.93 17.59
C GLN A 125 5.26 16.49 17.06
N ILE A 126 4.49 15.63 17.70
CA ILE A 126 4.26 14.24 17.28
C ILE A 126 3.65 14.21 15.89
N PHE A 127 2.61 15.00 15.62
CA PHE A 127 1.99 15.04 14.29
C PHE A 127 2.92 15.61 13.21
N LYS A 128 3.76 16.60 13.52
CA LYS A 128 4.79 17.07 12.58
C LYS A 128 5.73 15.94 12.17
N GLU A 129 6.16 15.12 13.13
CA GLU A 129 7.06 14.01 12.86
C GLU A 129 6.37 12.87 12.09
N ILE A 130 5.12 12.55 12.44
CA ILE A 130 4.30 11.57 11.68
C ILE A 130 4.14 12.02 10.22
N ILE A 131 3.74 13.28 9.99
CA ILE A 131 3.53 13.82 8.65
C ILE A 131 4.83 13.83 7.85
N ARG A 132 5.95 14.22 8.46
CA ARG A 132 7.27 14.17 7.84
C ARG A 132 7.66 12.74 7.42
N ALA A 133 7.35 11.74 8.24
CA ALA A 133 7.63 10.35 7.93
C ALA A 133 6.76 9.83 6.75
N LEU A 134 5.50 10.24 6.71
CA LEU A 134 4.58 9.97 5.60
C LEU A 134 5.10 10.59 4.28
N GLU A 135 5.47 11.87 4.31
CA GLU A 135 6.04 12.58 3.16
C GLU A 135 7.34 11.92 2.67
N GLY A 136 8.18 11.45 3.59
CA GLY A 136 9.40 10.70 3.28
C GLY A 136 9.17 9.36 2.57
N LEU A 137 7.95 8.83 2.59
CA LEU A 137 7.53 7.61 1.89
C LEU A 137 6.59 7.90 0.70
N GLY A 138 6.50 9.16 0.30
CA GLY A 138 5.71 9.60 -0.85
C GLY A 138 4.20 9.58 -0.62
N THR A 139 3.75 9.71 0.62
CA THR A 139 2.33 9.84 1.01
C THR A 139 2.13 11.13 1.81
N SER A 140 0.89 11.41 2.24
CA SER A 140 0.54 12.64 2.93
C SER A 140 -0.37 12.37 4.12
N LYS A 141 -0.65 13.41 4.90
CA LYS A 141 -1.62 13.34 5.99
C LYS A 141 -3.04 12.98 5.52
N ASP A 142 -3.38 13.27 4.26
CA ASP A 142 -4.72 13.03 3.71
C ASP A 142 -4.97 11.54 3.44
N ASP A 143 -3.90 10.75 3.36
CA ASP A 143 -3.94 9.29 3.19
C ASP A 143 -4.04 8.54 4.53
N VAL A 144 -4.00 9.25 5.66
CA VAL A 144 -4.08 8.64 6.99
C VAL A 144 -5.49 8.12 7.24
N VAL A 145 -5.58 6.83 7.47
CA VAL A 145 -6.86 6.14 7.70
C VAL A 145 -7.10 5.84 9.18
N ARG A 146 -6.04 5.78 9.99
CA ARG A 146 -6.16 5.47 11.42
C ARG A 146 -5.09 6.15 12.28
N LEU A 147 -5.52 6.59 13.46
CA LEU A 147 -4.66 7.01 14.57
C LEU A 147 -4.96 6.14 15.80
N ARG A 148 -3.91 5.74 16.52
CA ARG A 148 -4.03 5.17 17.87
C ARG A 148 -3.21 6.04 18.81
N ILE A 149 -3.90 6.59 19.80
CA ILE A 149 -3.42 7.70 20.63
C ILE A 149 -3.39 7.21 22.07
N PHE A 150 -2.23 7.30 22.70
CA PHE A 150 -2.02 6.92 24.09
C PHE A 150 -1.72 8.18 24.89
N VAL A 151 -2.42 8.37 26.01
CA VAL A 151 -2.31 9.56 26.86
C VAL A 151 -2.10 9.10 28.31
N THR A 152 -1.20 9.77 29.02
CA THR A 152 -0.94 9.48 30.44
C THR A 152 -2.12 9.85 31.34
N GLU A 153 -2.62 11.08 31.23
CA GLU A 153 -3.61 11.63 32.16
C GLU A 153 -4.90 12.08 31.47
N GLN A 154 -6.05 11.88 32.15
CA GLN A 154 -7.36 12.25 31.60
C GLN A 154 -7.52 13.75 31.35
N ARG A 155 -6.87 14.59 32.17
CA ARG A 155 -6.92 16.06 32.00
C ARG A 155 -6.31 16.52 30.67
N ASP A 156 -5.41 15.73 30.09
CA ASP A 156 -4.69 16.08 28.86
C ASP A 156 -5.49 15.69 27.60
N ALA A 157 -6.53 14.84 27.70
CA ALA A 157 -7.26 14.31 26.55
C ALA A 157 -7.89 15.39 25.65
N GLY A 158 -8.44 16.46 26.24
CA GLY A 158 -9.03 17.55 25.47
C GLY A 158 -7.99 18.33 24.64
N GLU A 159 -6.81 18.54 25.20
CA GLU A 159 -5.70 19.23 24.54
C GLU A 159 -5.13 18.39 23.38
N VAL A 160 -5.04 17.07 23.56
CA VAL A 160 -4.66 16.13 22.50
C VAL A 160 -5.70 16.14 21.37
N GLY A 161 -6.99 16.14 21.71
CA GLY A 161 -8.07 16.25 20.74
C GLY A 161 -8.03 17.56 19.93
N ARG A 162 -7.70 18.68 20.58
CA ARG A 162 -7.52 19.98 19.89
C ARG A 162 -6.40 19.91 18.86
N ALA A 163 -5.21 19.44 19.26
CA ALA A 163 -4.08 19.29 18.35
C ALA A 163 -4.38 18.33 17.18
N MET A 164 -5.14 17.26 17.43
CA MET A 164 -5.58 16.35 16.37
C MET A 164 -6.48 17.04 15.34
N LYS A 165 -7.47 17.83 15.79
CA LYS A 165 -8.35 18.56 14.86
C LYS A 165 -7.58 19.59 14.04
N GLU A 166 -6.60 20.27 14.64
CA GLU A 166 -5.74 21.22 13.92
C GLU A 166 -4.85 20.54 12.87
N ALA A 167 -4.28 19.38 13.18
CA ALA A 167 -3.40 18.66 12.27
C ALA A 167 -4.17 18.06 11.07
N PHE A 168 -5.29 17.39 11.35
CA PHE A 168 -6.03 16.61 10.36
C PHE A 168 -7.23 17.32 9.75
N GLY A 169 -7.71 18.42 10.33
CA GLY A 169 -8.85 19.17 9.78
C GLY A 169 -10.04 18.26 9.48
N ASP A 170 -10.41 18.16 8.20
CA ASP A 170 -11.54 17.37 7.73
C ASP A 170 -11.15 15.98 7.18
N VAL A 171 -9.87 15.59 7.23
CA VAL A 171 -9.41 14.23 6.88
C VAL A 171 -10.13 13.18 7.72
N GLY A 172 -10.31 13.46 9.02
CA GLY A 172 -11.13 12.65 9.92
C GLY A 172 -10.75 11.15 9.98
N PRO A 173 -9.48 10.79 10.28
CA PRO A 173 -9.07 9.39 10.35
C PRO A 173 -9.83 8.64 11.47
N ALA A 174 -9.99 7.32 11.32
CA ALA A 174 -10.47 6.50 12.40
C ALA A 174 -9.55 6.64 13.62
N ALA A 175 -10.08 6.89 14.81
CA ALA A 175 -9.24 7.20 15.97
C ALA A 175 -9.65 6.42 17.21
N THR A 176 -8.66 6.04 18.00
CA THR A 176 -8.85 5.53 19.36
C THR A 176 -7.90 6.27 20.28
N MET A 177 -8.42 6.75 21.42
CA MET A 177 -7.62 7.36 22.47
C MET A 177 -7.73 6.52 23.74
N ILE A 178 -6.60 6.02 24.22
CA ILE A 178 -6.47 5.30 25.49
C ILE A 178 -5.82 6.24 26.49
N VAL A 179 -6.44 6.39 27.67
CA VAL A 179 -5.97 7.23 28.77
C VAL A 179 -5.50 6.36 29.92
N GLY A 180 -4.42 6.74 30.59
CA GLY A 180 -3.80 5.98 31.68
C GLY A 180 -2.58 5.17 31.25
N ALA A 181 -1.99 5.48 30.10
CA ALA A 181 -0.77 4.82 29.63
C ALA A 181 0.45 5.21 30.48
N GLN A 182 1.44 4.32 30.56
CA GLN A 182 2.76 4.62 31.09
C GLN A 182 3.80 4.53 29.98
N PHE A 183 4.68 5.52 29.90
CA PHE A 183 5.70 5.61 28.86
C PHE A 183 7.11 5.41 29.43
N VAL A 184 8.07 5.22 28.53
CA VAL A 184 9.49 4.97 28.87
C VAL A 184 10.15 6.12 29.63
N ARG A 185 9.58 7.33 29.57
CA ARG A 185 10.04 8.52 30.28
C ARG A 185 8.85 9.25 30.90
N ALA A 186 9.02 9.75 32.12
CA ALA A 186 7.95 10.38 32.89
C ALA A 186 7.47 11.71 32.28
N GLU A 187 8.33 12.37 31.51
CA GLU A 187 8.05 13.63 30.82
C GLU A 187 7.16 13.43 29.58
N MET A 188 7.04 12.20 29.07
CA MET A 188 6.17 11.89 27.94
C MET A 188 4.73 11.87 28.41
N LYS A 189 3.88 12.65 27.72
CA LYS A 189 2.45 12.73 28.03
C LYS A 189 1.59 12.02 27.00
N VAL A 190 2.08 11.92 25.77
CA VAL A 190 1.34 11.43 24.60
C VAL A 190 2.26 10.60 23.70
N GLU A 191 1.73 9.50 23.17
CA GLU A 191 2.34 8.72 22.09
C GLU A 191 1.29 8.40 21.04
N ILE A 192 1.64 8.53 19.76
CA ILE A 192 0.71 8.31 18.65
C ILE A 192 1.36 7.45 17.57
N GLU A 193 0.61 6.48 17.07
CA GLU A 193 0.90 5.74 15.84
C GLU A 193 -0.15 6.04 14.77
N ALA A 194 0.23 5.88 13.51
CA ALA A 194 -0.63 6.18 12.37
C ALA A 194 -0.50 5.12 11.27
N ASP A 195 -1.64 4.78 10.66
CA ASP A 195 -1.69 3.98 9.43
C ASP A 195 -2.19 4.87 8.28
N ALA A 196 -1.57 4.75 7.12
CA ALA A 196 -1.99 5.40 5.89
C ALA A 196 -2.10 4.39 4.74
N ILE A 197 -2.97 4.70 3.77
CA ILE A 197 -3.17 3.92 2.55
C ILE A 197 -3.03 4.86 1.35
N THR A 198 -1.99 4.65 0.54
CA THR A 198 -1.72 5.39 -0.70
C THR A 198 -2.31 4.64 -1.90
N LEU A 199 -3.05 5.35 -2.75
CA LEU A 199 -3.71 4.84 -3.96
C LEU A 199 -2.83 4.92 -5.21
#